data_AF-A0A0K8Q2N2-F1
#
_entry.id   AF-A0A0K8Q2N2-F1
#
_cell.length_a   1.000
_cell.length_b   1.000
_cell.length_c   1.000
_cell.angle_alpha   90.00
_cell.angle_beta   90.00
_cell.angle_gamma   90.00
#
_symmetry.space_group_name_H-M   'P 1'
#
loop_
_entity.id
_entity.type
_entity.pdbx_description
1 polymer ?
#
loop_
_entity_poly.entity_id
_entity_poly.type
_entity_poly.pdbx_seq_one_letter_code
_entity_poly.pdbx_strand_id
1 'polypeptide(L)'
;MQTLAIVGASLAGLSAARAARAQGFTGQLVIIGDEPHRPYDRPPLSKDFLLGTVTADDLFLEADADELGAEWVLGSAAASLDAASRTIRLKDGRTVQADGIVISTGASARKLPTLAGLSNVFTLRTLADAQSLAPELVPGSRMAVIGAGFIGARWPQLRLRGAWRSPWSTPSPYRSPHSWARRWAVWWPDSTRPMGWSSFPPPL
;
A
#
# COMPACT_ATOMS: atom_id res chain seq x y z
N MET A 1 -9.83 28.15 9.44
CA MET A 1 -10.05 26.76 8.99
C MET A 1 -11.00 26.11 9.96
N GLN A 2 -12.18 25.76 9.47
CA GLN A 2 -13.21 24.99 10.18
C GLN A 2 -13.15 23.51 9.77
N THR A 3 -12.77 23.20 8.53
CA THR A 3 -12.71 21.81 8.03
C THR A 3 -11.34 21.48 7.41
N LEU A 4 -10.76 20.36 7.83
CA LEU A 4 -9.52 19.80 7.31
C LEU A 4 -9.77 18.39 6.76
N ALA A 5 -9.63 18.23 5.45
CA ALA A 5 -9.73 16.92 4.80
C ALA A 5 -8.36 16.25 4.66
N ILE A 6 -8.28 14.96 4.95
CA ILE A 6 -7.07 14.14 4.88
C ILE A 6 -7.32 12.99 3.90
N VAL A 7 -6.67 13.05 2.75
CA VAL A 7 -6.83 12.05 1.68
C VAL A 7 -5.81 10.92 1.89
N GLY A 8 -6.28 9.79 2.41
CA GLY A 8 -5.48 8.58 2.64
C GLY A 8 -5.59 8.07 4.08
N ALA A 9 -6.61 7.25 4.37
CA ALA A 9 -6.83 6.56 5.65
C ALA A 9 -5.77 5.46 5.93
N SER A 10 -4.51 5.87 6.11
CA SER A 10 -3.37 5.02 6.45
C SER A 10 -2.54 5.66 7.56
N LEU A 11 -1.46 5.01 8.00
CA LEU A 11 -0.53 5.54 9.02
C LEU A 11 -0.18 7.03 8.82
N ALA A 12 0.05 7.47 7.59
CA ALA A 12 0.39 8.88 7.30
C ALA A 12 -0.78 9.84 7.55
N GLY A 13 -2.00 9.48 7.12
CA GLY A 13 -3.20 10.27 7.35
C GLY A 13 -3.64 10.27 8.82
N LEU A 14 -3.54 9.12 9.49
CA LEU A 14 -3.78 9.01 10.94
C LEU A 14 -2.78 9.85 11.74
N SER A 15 -1.49 9.83 11.37
CA SER A 15 -0.48 10.69 11.98
C SER A 15 -0.76 12.18 11.74
N ALA A 16 -1.23 12.56 10.56
CA ALA A 16 -1.63 13.94 10.27
C ALA A 16 -2.86 14.37 11.09
N ALA A 17 -3.85 13.48 11.28
CA ALA A 17 -5.03 13.73 12.12
C ALA A 17 -4.65 13.92 13.60
N ARG A 18 -3.85 13.01 14.16
CA ARG A 18 -3.29 13.11 15.51
C ARG A 18 -2.47 14.39 15.69
N ALA A 19 -1.61 14.71 14.73
CA ALA A 19 -0.80 15.94 14.77
C ALA A 19 -1.68 17.20 14.72
N ALA A 20 -2.74 17.24 13.91
CA ALA A 20 -3.68 18.36 13.88
C ALA A 20 -4.35 18.56 15.26
N ARG A 21 -4.84 17.49 15.90
CA ARG A 21 -5.42 17.57 17.25
C ARG A 21 -4.38 18.01 18.30
N ALA A 22 -3.18 17.45 18.28
CA ALA A 22 -2.09 17.82 19.18
C ALA A 22 -1.64 19.30 19.03
N GLN A 23 -1.80 19.89 17.84
CA GLN A 23 -1.55 21.31 17.57
C GLN A 23 -2.78 22.21 17.83
N GLY A 24 -3.81 21.69 18.51
CA GLY A 24 -4.99 22.46 18.91
C GLY A 24 -6.02 22.72 17.80
N PHE A 25 -5.99 21.99 16.67
CA PHE A 25 -7.05 22.07 15.69
C PHE A 25 -8.35 21.47 16.26
N THR A 26 -9.37 22.29 16.45
CA THR A 26 -10.68 21.90 17.00
C THR A 26 -11.79 21.73 15.94
N GLY A 27 -11.49 22.01 14.67
CA GLY A 27 -12.45 21.90 13.57
C GLY A 27 -12.78 20.46 13.15
N GLN A 28 -13.66 20.31 12.15
CA GLN A 28 -14.03 19.03 11.58
C GLN A 28 -12.82 18.40 10.86
N LEU A 29 -12.50 17.17 11.22
CA LEU A 29 -11.57 16.32 10.47
C LEU A 29 -12.40 15.40 9.57
N VAL A 30 -12.05 15.31 8.29
CA VAL A 30 -12.64 14.35 7.35
C VAL A 30 -11.52 13.48 6.78
N ILE A 31 -11.48 12.20 7.11
CA ILE A 31 -10.43 11.28 6.67
C ILE A 31 -10.99 10.34 5.61
N ILE A 32 -10.40 10.38 4.41
CA ILE A 32 -10.91 9.72 3.21
C ILE A 32 -10.01 8.52 2.88
N GLY A 33 -10.61 7.34 2.68
CA GLY A 33 -9.92 6.09 2.37
C GLY A 33 -10.57 5.33 1.20
N ASP A 34 -9.75 4.78 0.32
CA ASP A 34 -10.21 3.90 -0.77
C ASP A 34 -10.50 2.48 -0.29
N GLU A 35 -9.82 2.01 0.76
CA GLU A 35 -10.12 0.75 1.44
C GLU A 35 -11.29 0.90 2.44
N PRO A 36 -12.13 -0.13 2.64
CA PRO A 36 -13.32 -0.09 3.51
C PRO A 36 -12.99 -0.33 5.00
N HIS A 37 -11.77 0.03 5.43
CA HIS A 37 -11.22 -0.33 6.74
C HIS A 37 -10.60 0.90 7.42
N ARG A 38 -10.58 0.89 8.75
CA ARG A 38 -9.79 1.84 9.53
C ARG A 38 -8.29 1.70 9.26
N PRO A 39 -7.46 2.73 9.53
CA PRO A 39 -6.02 2.64 9.31
C PRO A 39 -5.40 1.45 10.06
N TYR A 40 -4.62 0.67 9.35
CA TYR A 40 -3.98 -0.54 9.88
C TYR A 40 -2.51 -0.61 9.43
N ASP A 41 -1.70 -1.40 10.15
CA ASP A 41 -0.28 -1.55 9.88
C ASP A 41 -0.03 -2.53 8.73
N ARG A 42 0.77 -2.09 7.76
CA ARG A 42 1.00 -2.80 6.49
C ARG A 42 2.24 -3.71 6.45
N PRO A 43 3.35 -3.46 7.17
CA PRO A 43 4.50 -4.36 7.21
C PRO A 43 4.17 -5.83 7.59
N PRO A 44 3.31 -6.12 8.59
CA PRO A 44 2.96 -7.50 8.96
C PRO A 44 2.29 -8.30 7.83
N LEU A 45 1.61 -7.62 6.89
CA LEU A 45 0.98 -8.27 5.73
C LEU A 45 1.96 -9.08 4.88
N SER A 46 3.25 -8.74 4.90
CA SER A 46 4.29 -9.43 4.13
C SER A 46 4.87 -10.67 4.80
N LYS A 47 4.51 -10.93 6.06
CA LYS A 47 5.09 -12.01 6.86
C LYS A 47 4.09 -12.56 7.86
N ASP A 48 3.86 -11.86 8.96
CA ASP A 48 3.19 -12.40 10.14
C ASP A 48 1.70 -12.71 9.87
N PHE A 49 1.04 -11.90 9.04
CA PHE A 49 -0.33 -12.17 8.57
C PHE A 49 -0.38 -13.42 7.67
N LEU A 50 0.55 -13.55 6.71
CA LEU A 50 0.63 -14.73 5.82
C LEU A 50 1.11 -16.00 6.55
N LEU A 51 1.82 -15.84 7.66
CA LEU A 51 2.13 -16.92 8.60
C LEU A 51 0.95 -17.29 9.49
N GLY A 52 -0.11 -16.48 9.53
CA GLY A 52 -1.26 -16.66 10.42
C GLY A 52 -0.92 -16.45 11.90
N THR A 53 0.11 -15.65 12.20
CA THR A 53 0.51 -15.31 13.58
C THR A 53 -0.09 -14.00 14.07
N VAL A 54 -0.71 -13.22 13.18
CA VAL A 54 -1.59 -12.07 13.49
C VAL A 54 -2.83 -12.15 12.61
N THR A 55 -3.96 -11.69 13.14
CA THR A 55 -5.25 -11.56 12.44
C THR A 55 -5.33 -10.22 11.70
N ALA A 56 -6.49 -9.89 11.12
CA ALA A 56 -6.73 -8.55 10.57
C ALA A 56 -6.95 -7.51 11.68
N ASP A 57 -7.59 -7.90 12.79
CA ASP A 57 -7.95 -6.99 13.87
C ASP A 57 -6.70 -6.55 14.67
N ASP A 58 -5.71 -7.44 14.80
CA ASP A 58 -4.39 -7.16 15.39
C ASP A 58 -3.58 -6.08 14.63
N LEU A 59 -4.02 -5.66 13.43
CA LEU A 59 -3.32 -4.68 12.61
C LEU A 59 -3.80 -3.25 12.80
N PHE A 60 -4.96 -2.99 13.42
CA PHE A 60 -5.50 -1.63 13.48
C PHE A 60 -4.58 -0.69 14.27
N LEU A 61 -4.36 0.51 13.72
CA LEU A 61 -3.43 1.53 14.25
C LEU A 61 -4.10 2.57 15.15
N GLU A 62 -5.43 2.63 15.13
CA GLU A 62 -6.22 3.45 16.06
C GLU A 62 -6.26 2.77 17.43
N ALA A 63 -6.11 3.57 18.48
CA ALA A 63 -6.41 3.19 19.85
C ALA A 63 -7.74 3.81 20.26
N ASP A 64 -8.49 3.15 21.15
CA ASP A 64 -9.80 3.66 21.63
C ASP A 64 -9.72 5.09 22.21
N ALA A 65 -8.54 5.50 22.66
CA ALA A 65 -8.25 6.81 23.25
C ALA A 65 -7.85 7.92 22.24
N ASP A 66 -7.88 7.67 20.93
CA ASP A 66 -7.40 8.64 19.93
C ASP A 66 -8.26 9.92 19.82
N GLU A 67 -9.51 9.89 20.32
CA GLU A 67 -10.48 11.02 20.41
C GLU A 67 -10.51 11.99 19.20
N LEU A 68 -10.24 11.49 17.99
CA LEU A 68 -10.04 12.36 16.83
C LEU A 68 -11.28 13.17 16.45
N GLY A 69 -12.49 12.73 16.83
CA GLY A 69 -13.74 13.36 16.39
C GLY A 69 -13.81 13.51 14.87
N ALA A 70 -13.29 12.51 14.15
CA ALA A 70 -13.14 12.55 12.70
C ALA A 70 -14.32 11.86 12.01
N GLU A 71 -14.79 12.47 10.92
CA GLU A 71 -15.64 11.82 9.94
C GLU A 71 -14.79 10.90 9.06
N TRP A 72 -15.22 9.66 8.87
CA TRP A 72 -14.48 8.65 8.13
C TRP A 72 -15.20 8.26 6.85
N VAL A 73 -14.63 8.63 5.72
CA VAL A 73 -15.18 8.35 4.39
C VAL A 73 -14.37 7.22 3.76
N LEU A 74 -14.73 5.98 4.12
CA LEU A 74 -14.01 4.76 3.73
C LEU A 74 -14.65 4.05 2.53
N GLY A 75 -13.90 3.15 1.90
CA GLY A 75 -14.34 2.37 0.74
C GLY A 75 -14.53 3.18 -0.55
N SER A 76 -14.08 4.44 -0.59
CA SER A 76 -14.31 5.33 -1.72
C SER A 76 -13.12 6.24 -1.97
N ALA A 77 -12.36 5.93 -3.02
CA ALA A 77 -11.18 6.70 -3.37
C ALA A 77 -11.52 8.14 -3.77
N ALA A 78 -10.70 9.09 -3.34
CA ALA A 78 -10.63 10.39 -3.98
C ALA A 78 -10.20 10.23 -5.45
N ALA A 79 -11.04 10.68 -6.37
CA ALA A 79 -10.86 10.57 -7.82
C ALA A 79 -10.20 11.83 -8.41
N SER A 80 -10.52 13.01 -7.87
CA SER A 80 -9.92 14.28 -8.29
C SER A 80 -9.96 15.32 -7.16
N LEU A 81 -9.08 16.32 -7.27
CA LEU A 81 -9.08 17.52 -6.43
C LEU A 81 -9.16 18.75 -7.34
N ASP A 82 -10.19 19.57 -7.15
CA ASP A 82 -10.19 20.95 -7.63
C ASP A 82 -9.54 21.85 -6.55
N ALA A 83 -8.35 22.37 -6.87
CA ALA A 83 -7.59 23.23 -5.96
C ALA A 83 -8.18 24.65 -5.82
N ALA A 84 -8.98 25.12 -6.79
CA ALA A 84 -9.58 26.47 -6.75
C ALA A 84 -10.76 26.51 -5.77
N SER A 85 -11.67 25.53 -5.85
CA SER A 85 -12.80 25.40 -4.92
C SER A 85 -12.47 24.62 -3.64
N ARG A 86 -11.30 23.96 -3.59
CA ARG A 86 -10.88 22.99 -2.55
C ARG A 86 -11.87 21.84 -2.38
N THR A 87 -12.36 21.34 -3.52
CA THR A 87 -13.33 20.24 -3.58
C THR A 87 -12.67 18.95 -4.00
N ILE A 88 -12.77 17.93 -3.16
CA ILE A 88 -12.37 16.56 -3.42
C ILE A 88 -13.60 15.82 -3.96
N ARG A 89 -13.48 15.20 -5.14
CA ARG A 89 -14.53 14.34 -5.71
C ARG A 89 -14.18 12.88 -5.49
N LEU A 90 -15.14 12.10 -5.00
CA LEU A 90 -14.98 10.68 -4.70
C LEU A 90 -15.46 9.81 -5.87
N LYS A 91 -14.99 8.55 -5.92
CA LYS A 91 -15.37 7.59 -6.97
C LYS A 91 -16.85 7.22 -6.98
N ASP A 92 -17.52 7.28 -5.83
CA ASP A 92 -18.97 7.08 -5.70
C ASP A 92 -19.81 8.30 -6.12
N GLY A 93 -19.17 9.39 -6.55
CA GLY A 93 -19.83 10.62 -6.99
C GLY A 93 -20.04 11.67 -5.91
N ARG A 94 -19.83 11.35 -4.62
CA ARG A 94 -19.86 12.35 -3.53
C ARG A 94 -18.73 13.37 -3.66
N THR A 95 -18.89 14.50 -3.00
CA THR A 95 -17.90 15.58 -2.92
C THR A 95 -17.66 15.99 -1.48
N VAL A 96 -16.40 16.24 -1.12
CA VAL A 96 -15.99 16.79 0.18
C VAL A 96 -15.28 18.12 -0.09
N GLN A 97 -15.78 19.21 0.51
CA GLN A 97 -15.13 20.52 0.46
C GLN A 97 -14.48 20.79 1.83
N ALA A 98 -13.27 21.37 1.84
CA ALA A 98 -12.54 21.68 3.07
C ALA A 98 -11.66 22.93 2.90
N ASP A 99 -11.39 23.66 3.98
CA ASP A 99 -10.48 24.81 3.91
C ASP A 99 -9.03 24.38 3.74
N GLY A 100 -8.65 23.26 4.36
CA GLY A 100 -7.32 22.65 4.28
C GLY A 100 -7.42 21.21 3.78
N ILE A 101 -6.42 20.79 3.01
CA ILE A 101 -6.36 19.44 2.42
C ILE A 101 -4.95 18.88 2.60
N VAL A 102 -4.85 17.70 3.23
CA VAL A 102 -3.61 16.91 3.33
C VAL A 102 -3.69 15.76 2.34
N ILE A 103 -2.67 15.61 1.50
CA ILE A 103 -2.53 14.48 0.58
C ILE A 103 -1.57 13.46 1.20
N SER A 104 -2.12 12.32 1.62
CA SER A 104 -1.43 11.22 2.30
C SER A 104 -1.77 9.85 1.67
N THR A 105 -2.02 9.84 0.35
CA THR A 105 -2.45 8.66 -0.43
C THR A 105 -1.41 7.53 -0.50
N GLY A 106 -0.16 7.80 -0.11
CA GLY A 106 0.91 6.82 -0.10
C GLY A 106 1.28 6.36 -1.51
N ALA A 107 1.25 5.04 -1.74
CA ALA A 107 1.63 4.44 -3.02
C ALA A 107 0.93 3.09 -3.22
N SER A 108 0.65 2.77 -4.49
CA SER A 108 0.00 1.54 -4.94
C SER A 108 1.00 0.55 -5.57
N ALA A 109 0.68 -0.74 -5.54
CA ALA A 109 1.51 -1.75 -6.19
C ALA A 109 1.40 -1.61 -7.71
N ARG A 110 2.53 -1.34 -8.39
CA ARG A 110 2.57 -1.25 -9.85
C ARG A 110 2.36 -2.64 -10.46
N LYS A 111 1.24 -2.79 -11.18
CA LYS A 111 0.91 -3.99 -11.96
C LYS A 111 1.77 -4.04 -13.24
N LEU A 112 2.16 -5.25 -13.67
CA LEU A 112 2.89 -5.46 -14.92
C LEU A 112 1.89 -5.74 -16.05
N PRO A 113 1.80 -4.89 -17.10
CA PRO A 113 0.79 -5.04 -18.15
C PRO A 113 0.83 -6.40 -18.87
N THR A 114 2.03 -6.96 -19.06
CA THR A 114 2.26 -8.28 -19.67
C THR A 114 1.74 -9.46 -18.84
N LEU A 115 1.40 -9.24 -17.57
CA LEU A 115 0.85 -10.24 -16.65
C LEU A 115 -0.60 -9.93 -16.24
N ALA A 116 -1.22 -8.90 -16.84
CA ALA A 116 -2.59 -8.50 -16.52
C ALA A 116 -3.60 -9.59 -16.94
N GLY A 117 -4.65 -9.77 -16.13
CA GLY A 117 -5.71 -10.75 -16.39
C GLY A 117 -5.37 -12.20 -16.01
N LEU A 118 -4.13 -12.51 -15.63
CA LEU A 118 -3.75 -13.83 -15.13
C LEU A 118 -4.24 -14.03 -13.68
N SER A 119 -5.05 -15.07 -13.46
CA SER A 119 -5.70 -15.36 -12.16
C SER A 119 -4.73 -15.81 -11.04
N ASN A 120 -3.46 -16.03 -11.36
CA ASN A 120 -2.41 -16.50 -10.45
C ASN A 120 -1.34 -15.43 -10.18
N VAL A 121 -1.52 -14.20 -10.67
CA VAL A 121 -0.64 -13.06 -10.45
C VAL A 121 -1.25 -12.19 -9.35
N PHE A 122 -0.47 -11.95 -8.30
CA PHE A 122 -0.91 -11.21 -7.12
C PHE A 122 -0.06 -9.95 -6.93
N THR A 123 -0.63 -8.92 -6.32
CA THR A 123 0.12 -7.84 -5.69
C THR A 123 0.13 -8.06 -4.18
N LEU A 124 0.96 -7.32 -3.44
CA LEU A 124 0.86 -7.27 -1.98
C LEU A 124 1.10 -5.86 -1.44
N ARG A 125 0.01 -5.16 -1.14
CA ARG A 125 0.03 -3.80 -0.56
C ARG A 125 -1.12 -3.55 0.43
N THR A 126 -2.26 -4.21 0.23
CA THR A 126 -3.50 -4.07 1.01
C THR A 126 -3.80 -5.33 1.81
N LEU A 127 -4.69 -5.23 2.79
CA LEU A 127 -5.23 -6.40 3.51
C LEU A 127 -5.94 -7.35 2.53
N ALA A 128 -6.69 -6.81 1.56
CA ALA A 128 -7.38 -7.59 0.53
C ALA A 128 -6.40 -8.36 -0.38
N ASP A 129 -5.25 -7.76 -0.74
CA ASP A 129 -4.17 -8.48 -1.43
C ASP A 129 -3.68 -9.68 -0.58
N ALA A 130 -3.43 -9.45 0.70
CA ALA A 130 -2.89 -10.47 1.62
C ALA A 130 -3.89 -11.61 1.84
N GLN A 131 -5.18 -11.28 2.04
CA GLN A 131 -6.28 -12.25 2.15
C GLN A 131 -6.46 -13.07 0.85
N SER A 132 -6.27 -12.45 -0.31
CA SER A 132 -6.36 -13.14 -1.61
C SER A 132 -5.18 -14.09 -1.85
N LEU A 133 -3.99 -13.74 -1.34
CA LEU A 133 -2.76 -14.49 -1.56
C LEU A 133 -2.53 -15.61 -0.52
N ALA A 134 -2.92 -15.41 0.74
CA ALA A 134 -2.80 -16.40 1.81
C ALA A 134 -3.28 -17.83 1.44
N PRO A 135 -4.46 -18.05 0.82
CA PRO A 135 -4.93 -19.41 0.49
C PRO A 135 -4.12 -20.12 -0.61
N GLU A 136 -3.32 -19.41 -1.42
CA GLU A 136 -2.46 -20.03 -2.44
C GLU A 136 -1.11 -20.54 -1.85
N LEU A 137 -0.75 -20.11 -0.63
CA LEU A 137 0.52 -20.43 0.04
C LEU A 137 0.50 -21.79 0.76
N VAL A 138 0.09 -22.84 0.05
CA VAL A 138 -0.02 -24.21 0.57
C VAL A 138 1.28 -25.03 0.43
N PRO A 139 1.50 -26.06 1.29
CA PRO A 139 2.56 -27.06 1.12
C PRO A 139 2.69 -27.59 -0.32
N GLY A 140 3.91 -27.61 -0.84
CA GLY A 140 4.19 -28.10 -2.21
C GLY A 140 3.89 -27.13 -3.37
N SER A 141 3.35 -25.93 -3.11
CA SER A 141 3.17 -24.90 -4.14
C SER A 141 4.49 -24.46 -4.79
N ARG A 142 4.38 -23.89 -6.00
CA ARG A 142 5.49 -23.22 -6.69
C ARG A 142 5.12 -21.76 -6.90
N MET A 143 6.00 -20.87 -6.46
CA MET A 143 5.86 -19.43 -6.56
C MET A 143 7.20 -18.83 -6.99
N ALA A 144 7.15 -17.88 -7.92
CA ALA A 144 8.23 -16.91 -8.09
C ALA A 144 7.81 -15.57 -7.47
N VAL A 145 8.76 -14.88 -6.87
CA VAL A 145 8.65 -13.46 -6.57
C VAL A 145 9.37 -12.74 -7.70
N ILE A 146 8.69 -11.82 -8.36
CA ILE A 146 9.34 -10.93 -9.31
C ILE A 146 9.82 -9.75 -8.47
N GLY A 147 11.12 -9.44 -8.48
CA GLY A 147 11.68 -8.29 -7.76
C GLY A 147 12.20 -8.58 -6.36
N ALA A 148 13.39 -8.04 -6.09
CA ALA A 148 14.18 -8.29 -4.87
C ALA A 148 14.20 -7.09 -3.90
N GLY A 149 13.17 -6.22 -3.93
CA GLY A 149 13.02 -5.15 -2.94
C GLY A 149 12.74 -5.70 -1.53
N PHE A 150 12.67 -4.82 -0.52
CA PHE A 150 12.54 -5.20 0.90
C PHE A 150 11.38 -6.18 1.21
N ILE A 151 10.22 -6.02 0.57
CA ILE A 151 9.11 -6.98 0.65
C ILE A 151 9.47 -8.29 -0.05
N GLY A 152 10.01 -8.21 -1.27
CA GLY A 152 10.48 -9.36 -2.06
C GLY A 152 11.49 -10.25 -1.32
N ALA A 153 12.43 -9.63 -0.59
CA ALA A 153 13.48 -10.29 0.17
C ALA A 153 12.99 -11.02 1.44
N ARG A 154 11.76 -10.77 1.91
CA ARG A 154 11.15 -11.45 3.07
C ARG A 154 10.53 -12.80 2.72
N TRP A 155 10.11 -12.99 1.46
CA TRP A 155 9.43 -14.22 1.01
C TRP A 155 10.19 -15.54 1.23
N PRO A 156 11.53 -15.62 1.08
CA PRO A 156 12.27 -16.86 1.38
C PRO A 156 12.12 -17.35 2.83
N GLN A 157 11.67 -16.49 3.76
CA GLN A 157 11.47 -16.82 5.17
C GLN A 157 10.11 -17.51 5.43
N LEU A 158 9.13 -17.34 4.53
CA LEU A 158 7.84 -18.07 4.55
C LEU A 158 7.99 -19.57 4.25
N ARG A 159 9.19 -20.01 3.84
CA ARG A 159 9.57 -21.41 3.58
C ARG A 159 9.28 -22.36 4.75
N LEU A 160 9.17 -21.86 5.98
CA LEU A 160 8.93 -22.64 7.20
C LEU A 160 7.57 -23.37 7.25
N ARG A 161 6.58 -23.00 6.41
CA ARG A 161 5.33 -23.77 6.25
C ARG A 161 5.43 -24.94 5.23
N GLY A 162 6.63 -25.29 4.76
CA GLY A 162 6.84 -26.40 3.79
C GLY A 162 6.33 -26.10 2.37
N ALA A 163 5.97 -24.85 2.09
CA ALA A 163 5.26 -24.43 0.89
C ALA A 163 6.12 -24.29 -0.39
N TRP A 164 7.45 -24.50 -0.34
CA TRP A 164 8.30 -23.96 -1.42
C TRP A 164 9.68 -24.60 -1.63
N ARG A 165 10.11 -24.62 -2.90
CA ARG A 165 11.50 -24.80 -3.38
C ARG A 165 11.80 -23.78 -4.49
N SER A 166 12.88 -23.01 -4.39
CA SER A 166 13.44 -22.24 -5.52
C SER A 166 14.50 -23.03 -6.29
N PRO A 167 14.73 -22.64 -7.57
CA PRO A 167 15.99 -22.86 -8.26
C PRO A 167 16.81 -21.57 -8.50
N TRP A 168 16.27 -20.36 -8.25
CA TRP A 168 16.82 -19.11 -8.80
C TRP A 168 16.99 -17.98 -7.78
N SER A 169 18.17 -17.36 -7.77
CA SER A 169 18.51 -16.15 -7.01
C SER A 169 19.71 -15.39 -7.59
N THR A 170 19.60 -14.86 -8.81
CA THR A 170 20.53 -13.87 -9.41
C THR A 170 19.82 -13.03 -10.50
N PRO A 171 20.31 -11.81 -10.81
CA PRO A 171 19.75 -10.98 -11.89
C PRO A 171 20.52 -11.13 -13.21
N SER A 172 19.88 -11.59 -14.30
CA SER A 172 20.40 -11.45 -15.67
C SER A 172 19.36 -11.76 -16.77
N PRO A 173 19.58 -11.31 -18.02
CA PRO A 173 18.54 -11.24 -19.04
C PRO A 173 18.35 -12.52 -19.88
N TYR A 174 17.08 -12.92 -20.00
CA TYR A 174 16.41 -13.46 -21.20
C TYR A 174 17.21 -14.26 -22.26
N ARG A 175 17.19 -15.60 -22.17
CA ARG A 175 16.70 -16.51 -23.26
C ARG A 175 16.76 -17.99 -22.84
N SER A 176 15.68 -18.75 -23.09
CA SER A 176 15.70 -20.19 -23.43
C SER A 176 14.28 -20.68 -23.83
N PRO A 177 14.10 -21.71 -24.68
CA PRO A 177 12.79 -22.05 -25.28
C PRO A 177 12.00 -23.15 -24.54
N HIS A 178 10.70 -23.16 -24.80
CA HIS A 178 9.75 -24.29 -24.72
C HIS A 178 9.55 -25.06 -23.39
N SER A 179 8.30 -24.97 -22.91
CA SER A 179 7.63 -25.84 -21.93
C SER A 179 8.03 -25.73 -20.43
N TRP A 180 7.06 -26.08 -19.56
CA TRP A 180 7.15 -26.25 -18.09
C TRP A 180 7.24 -24.99 -17.18
N ALA A 181 6.07 -24.44 -16.80
CA ALA A 181 5.65 -24.26 -15.39
C ALA A 181 4.28 -23.57 -15.27
N ARG A 182 3.50 -23.90 -14.23
CA ARG A 182 2.22 -23.25 -13.89
C ARG A 182 2.39 -22.39 -12.62
N ARG A 183 1.90 -21.14 -12.66
CA ARG A 183 1.75 -20.12 -11.58
C ARG A 183 2.99 -19.25 -11.21
N TRP A 184 2.78 -17.92 -11.25
CA TRP A 184 3.68 -16.78 -10.91
C TRP A 184 2.77 -15.53 -10.75
N ALA A 185 3.02 -14.42 -10.03
CA ALA A 185 4.07 -13.95 -9.11
C ALA A 185 3.64 -12.62 -8.41
N VAL A 186 4.52 -11.97 -7.59
CA VAL A 186 4.33 -10.67 -6.87
C VAL A 186 5.55 -9.72 -7.06
N TRP A 187 5.38 -8.38 -7.20
CA TRP A 187 6.47 -7.36 -7.38
C TRP A 187 6.22 -5.97 -6.74
N TRP A 188 7.30 -5.19 -6.51
CA TRP A 188 7.31 -3.75 -6.11
C TRP A 188 8.51 -2.97 -6.72
N PRO A 189 8.42 -1.64 -7.01
CA PRO A 189 9.50 -0.87 -7.66
C PRO A 189 10.70 -0.45 -6.80
N ASP A 190 11.77 -0.13 -7.52
CA ASP A 190 13.05 0.43 -7.11
C ASP A 190 12.94 1.84 -6.46
N SER A 191 13.74 2.09 -5.41
CA SER A 191 13.90 3.39 -4.73
C SER A 191 15.31 3.98 -4.87
N THR A 192 16.13 3.48 -5.79
CA THR A 192 17.51 3.92 -6.05
C THR A 192 17.66 4.70 -7.35
N ARG A 193 17.07 5.90 -7.39
CA ARG A 193 17.66 6.98 -8.19
C ARG A 193 18.37 7.95 -7.24
N PRO A 194 19.70 8.07 -7.27
CA PRO A 194 20.34 9.20 -6.62
C PRO A 194 19.83 10.49 -7.27
N MET A 195 19.49 11.49 -6.47
CA MET A 195 19.27 12.83 -7.01
C MET A 195 20.62 13.33 -7.53
N GLY A 196 20.75 13.37 -8.86
CA GLY A 196 21.87 14.04 -9.51
C GLY A 196 21.75 15.53 -9.25
N TRP A 197 22.59 16.05 -8.34
CA TRP A 197 22.77 17.48 -8.17
C TRP A 197 23.42 18.02 -9.45
N SER A 198 22.66 18.72 -10.28
CA SER A 198 23.20 19.49 -11.38
C SER A 198 23.93 20.70 -10.81
N SER A 199 25.25 20.64 -10.76
CA SER A 199 26.11 21.76 -10.41
C SER A 199 25.82 22.96 -11.30
N PHE A 200 25.42 24.09 -10.73
CA PHE A 200 25.45 25.36 -11.45
C PHE A 200 26.91 25.75 -11.72
N PRO A 201 27.25 26.28 -12.91
CA PRO A 201 28.54 26.92 -13.12
C PRO A 201 28.61 28.23 -12.31
N PRO A 202 29.79 28.62 -11.80
CA PRO A 202 29.96 29.90 -11.14
C PRO A 202 29.84 31.05 -12.15
N PRO A 203 29.38 32.25 -11.73
CA PRO A 203 29.32 33.41 -12.61
C PRO A 203 30.70 33.99 -12.90
N LEU A 204 30.84 34.53 -14.11
CA LEU A 204 31.80 35.57 -14.50
C LEU A 204 31.00 36.77 -15.01
#